data_AF-A0A9X4EC54-F1
#
_entry.id   AF-A0A9X4EC54-F1
#
_cell.length_a   1.000
_cell.length_b   1.000
_cell.length_c   1.000
_cell.angle_alpha   90.00
_cell.angle_beta   90.00
_cell.angle_gamma   90.00
#
_symmetry.space_group_name_H-M   'P 1'
#
loop_
_entity.id
_entity.type
_entity.pdbx_description
1 polymer ?
#
loop_
_entity_poly.entity_id
_entity_poly.type
_entity_poly.pdbx_seq_one_letter_code
_entity_poly.pdbx_strand_id
1 'polypeptide(L)'
;MRSRTRRSSVVQGIVPAVLLILSAAVASAQAPAPPQDGAAPGAGEPVTANQPLLRDPRLVGNAKAPPRDVECAVSAASPCAGRMDFNDGRSFGFKIAGPGEALFHNTGNRRCTMEYILTDSTMATAGRTMDLAAGGATTLKVPDGQGIHVRLSARGMSLPTCELEVTVR
;
A
#
# COMPACT_ATOMS: atom_id res chain seq x y z
N MET A 1 -60.58 11.09 15.38
CA MET A 1 -61.04 12.05 14.35
C MET A 1 -59.94 12.21 13.29
N ARG A 2 -60.28 11.89 12.02
CA ARG A 2 -59.73 12.40 10.72
C ARG A 2 -58.21 12.42 10.55
N SER A 3 -57.57 11.46 9.87
CA SER A 3 -57.53 11.27 8.40
C SER A 3 -57.36 12.56 7.59
N ARG A 4 -56.17 12.75 6.99
CA ARG A 4 -55.99 13.58 5.79
C ARG A 4 -54.85 13.05 4.92
N THR A 5 -55.27 12.33 3.88
CA THR A 5 -54.56 12.01 2.64
C THR A 5 -54.51 13.24 1.72
N ARG A 6 -53.42 13.43 0.96
CA ARG A 6 -53.34 13.80 -0.49
C ARG A 6 -51.86 14.02 -0.85
N ARG A 7 -51.25 13.27 -1.80
CA ARG A 7 -51.36 13.34 -3.29
C ARG A 7 -50.92 14.72 -3.82
N SER A 8 -50.13 14.91 -4.87
CA SER A 8 -49.62 14.08 -5.98
C SER A 8 -48.67 14.95 -6.83
N SER A 9 -48.05 14.32 -7.84
CA SER A 9 -47.64 14.86 -9.16
C SER A 9 -46.12 14.92 -9.39
N VAL A 10 -45.56 13.91 -10.09
CA VAL A 10 -45.43 13.76 -11.56
C VAL A 10 -44.36 14.67 -12.14
N VAL A 11 -43.23 14.09 -12.57
CA VAL A 11 -42.59 14.46 -13.84
C VAL A 11 -42.10 13.19 -14.54
N GLN A 12 -42.51 13.10 -15.78
CA GLN A 12 -42.30 12.09 -16.80
C GLN A 12 -41.16 12.60 -17.70
N GLY A 13 -40.22 11.74 -18.06
CA GLY A 13 -39.10 12.06 -18.98
C GLY A 13 -38.39 10.77 -19.38
N ILE A 14 -38.87 10.06 -20.40
CA ILE A 14 -38.38 10.08 -21.79
C ILE A 14 -37.00 9.41 -21.95
N VAL A 15 -37.07 8.21 -22.53
CA VAL A 15 -36.07 7.35 -23.21
C VAL A 15 -35.22 8.18 -24.19
N PRO A 16 -33.88 7.99 -24.35
CA PRO A 16 -33.27 6.84 -25.04
C PRO A 16 -31.93 6.39 -24.39
N ALA A 17 -31.32 5.24 -24.68
CA ALA A 17 -30.82 4.86 -25.99
C ALA A 17 -30.24 3.43 -25.98
N VAL A 18 -30.56 2.69 -27.04
CA VAL A 18 -29.64 1.92 -27.89
C VAL A 18 -28.76 0.88 -27.19
N LEU A 19 -29.27 -0.35 -27.20
CA LEU A 19 -28.51 -1.59 -27.13
C LEU A 19 -27.75 -1.79 -28.46
N LEU A 20 -26.43 -1.64 -28.43
CA LEU A 20 -25.53 -2.01 -29.54
C LEU A 20 -24.57 -3.10 -29.05
N ILE A 21 -24.92 -4.34 -29.39
CA ILE A 21 -24.04 -5.51 -29.30
C ILE A 21 -23.30 -5.58 -30.62
N LEU A 22 -22.00 -5.27 -30.63
CA LEU A 22 -21.10 -5.66 -31.72
C LEU A 22 -19.82 -6.26 -31.14
N SER A 23 -19.71 -7.57 -31.31
CA SER A 23 -18.51 -8.38 -31.20
C SER A 23 -17.59 -8.11 -32.39
N ALA A 24 -16.31 -7.78 -32.15
CA ALA A 24 -15.28 -7.90 -33.18
C ALA A 24 -13.88 -8.06 -32.57
N ALA A 25 -13.38 -9.29 -32.68
CA ALA A 25 -12.00 -9.69 -32.96
C ALA A 25 -10.83 -8.92 -32.33
N VAL A 26 -10.16 -9.57 -31.38
CA VAL A 26 -8.72 -9.41 -31.14
C VAL A 26 -7.97 -9.86 -32.40
N ALA A 27 -7.31 -8.92 -33.06
CA ALA A 27 -6.27 -9.18 -34.04
C ALA A 27 -5.09 -8.23 -33.74
N SER A 28 -4.18 -8.67 -32.87
CA SER A 28 -2.88 -8.03 -32.71
C SER A 28 -1.90 -8.72 -33.66
N ALA A 29 -1.60 -8.05 -34.75
CA ALA A 29 -0.58 -8.46 -35.71
C ALA A 29 0.80 -8.57 -35.03
N GLN A 30 1.45 -9.71 -35.20
CA GLN A 30 2.83 -9.94 -34.79
C GLN A 30 3.78 -9.12 -35.68
N ALA A 31 4.68 -8.35 -35.05
CA ALA A 31 5.77 -7.68 -35.73
C ALA A 31 6.78 -8.73 -36.28
N PRO A 32 7.40 -8.49 -37.45
CA PRO A 32 8.42 -9.39 -37.99
C PRO A 32 9.70 -9.35 -37.15
N ALA A 33 10.27 -10.53 -36.89
CA ALA A 33 11.54 -10.72 -36.21
C ALA A 33 12.71 -10.10 -37.00
N PRO A 34 13.75 -9.57 -36.32
CA PRO A 34 14.99 -9.17 -36.98
C PRO A 34 15.80 -10.41 -37.45
N PRO A 35 16.60 -10.28 -38.52
CA PRO A 35 17.37 -11.38 -39.09
C PRO A 35 18.49 -11.84 -38.13
N GLN A 36 18.62 -13.15 -37.97
CA GLN A 36 19.75 -13.79 -37.30
C GLN A 36 20.86 -14.03 -38.32
N ASP A 37 21.91 -13.22 -38.28
CA ASP A 37 23.20 -13.55 -38.87
C ASP A 37 24.06 -14.23 -37.81
N GLY A 38 24.47 -15.46 -38.11
CA GLY A 38 25.21 -16.32 -37.20
C GLY A 38 26.71 -16.07 -37.20
N ALA A 39 27.36 -16.37 -36.08
CA ALA A 39 28.69 -16.98 -36.01
C ALA A 39 28.95 -17.50 -34.58
N ALA A 40 29.33 -18.77 -34.48
CA ALA A 40 29.56 -19.58 -33.26
C ALA A 40 30.94 -19.30 -32.60
N PRO A 41 31.50 -20.13 -31.68
CA PRO A 41 30.93 -21.10 -30.71
C PRO A 41 31.46 -20.88 -29.27
N GLY A 42 30.69 -21.27 -28.25
CA GLY A 42 31.17 -21.37 -26.87
C GLY A 42 30.35 -22.41 -26.11
N ALA A 43 31.01 -23.46 -25.63
CA ALA A 43 30.40 -24.67 -25.10
C ALA A 43 29.84 -24.52 -23.67
N GLY A 44 28.75 -25.25 -23.39
CA GLY A 44 28.27 -25.69 -22.06
C GLY A 44 27.34 -24.69 -21.35
N GLU A 45 26.15 -25.03 -20.82
CA GLU A 45 25.38 -26.26 -20.60
C GLU A 45 23.89 -25.86 -20.48
N PRO A 46 22.91 -26.76 -20.69
CA PRO A 46 21.51 -26.46 -20.44
C PRO A 46 21.26 -26.27 -18.93
N VAL A 47 20.77 -25.09 -18.55
CA VAL A 47 20.40 -24.75 -17.17
C VAL A 47 19.25 -25.67 -16.73
N THR A 48 19.61 -26.74 -16.03
CA THR A 48 18.65 -27.61 -15.33
C THR A 48 18.08 -26.82 -14.16
N ALA A 49 16.74 -26.68 -14.13
CA ALA A 49 15.97 -25.80 -13.25
C ALA A 49 15.94 -26.22 -11.75
N ASN A 50 17.02 -26.78 -11.20
CA ASN A 50 17.08 -27.22 -9.80
C ASN A 50 18.49 -27.05 -9.18
N GLN A 51 19.19 -25.94 -9.43
CA GLN A 51 20.37 -25.57 -8.64
C GLN A 51 20.01 -24.47 -7.63
N PRO A 52 20.31 -24.63 -6.33
CA PRO A 52 20.18 -23.55 -5.37
C PRO A 52 21.15 -22.46 -5.79
N LEU A 53 20.62 -21.26 -6.08
CA LEU A 53 21.41 -20.07 -6.37
C LEU A 53 22.35 -19.82 -5.18
N LEU A 54 23.57 -20.34 -5.28
CA LEU A 54 24.67 -20.05 -4.39
C LEU A 54 24.92 -18.55 -4.55
N ARG A 55 24.38 -17.77 -3.59
CA ARG A 55 24.44 -16.31 -3.59
C ARG A 55 25.89 -15.88 -3.73
N ASP A 56 26.26 -15.41 -4.91
CA ASP A 56 27.59 -14.88 -5.18
C ASP A 56 27.80 -13.63 -4.32
N PRO A 57 28.73 -13.64 -3.32
CA PRO A 57 28.90 -12.52 -2.39
C PRO A 57 29.41 -11.24 -3.05
N ARG A 58 29.82 -11.29 -4.32
CA ARG A 58 30.43 -10.16 -5.04
C ARG A 58 29.45 -9.33 -5.88
N LEU A 59 28.19 -9.77 -6.02
CA LEU A 59 27.12 -9.00 -6.65
C LEU A 59 26.36 -8.07 -5.67
N VAL A 60 26.76 -8.01 -4.40
CA VAL A 60 26.29 -6.98 -3.46
C VAL A 60 27.05 -5.68 -3.72
N GLY A 61 26.91 -5.14 -4.94
CA GLY A 61 27.52 -3.87 -5.30
C GLY A 61 26.85 -2.75 -4.51
N ASN A 62 27.52 -2.22 -3.49
CA ASN A 62 27.32 -0.90 -2.83
C ASN A 62 25.88 -0.37 -2.73
N ALA A 63 24.86 -1.24 -2.68
CA ALA A 63 23.50 -0.85 -2.41
C ALA A 63 23.52 -0.49 -0.93
N LYS A 64 23.52 0.81 -0.65
CA LYS A 64 23.26 1.35 0.69
C LYS A 64 22.14 0.51 1.28
N ALA A 65 22.48 -0.27 2.32
CA ALA A 65 21.50 -1.10 3.00
C ALA A 65 20.27 -0.21 3.28
N PRO A 66 19.03 -0.69 3.03
CA PRO A 66 17.84 0.11 3.27
C PRO A 66 17.95 0.74 4.66
N PRO A 67 17.68 2.06 4.82
CA PRO A 67 17.80 2.71 6.10
C PRO A 67 17.09 1.87 7.16
N ARG A 68 17.80 1.54 8.25
CA ARG A 68 17.27 0.72 9.35
C ARG A 68 15.93 1.30 9.78
N ASP A 69 14.87 0.54 9.54
CA ASP A 69 13.51 0.88 9.92
C ASP A 69 13.46 1.13 11.42
N VAL A 70 13.00 2.31 11.83
CA VAL A 70 12.75 2.59 13.24
C VAL A 70 11.45 1.89 13.59
N GLU A 71 11.50 0.91 14.49
CA GLU A 71 10.34 0.11 14.86
C GLU A 71 9.91 0.39 16.30
N CYS A 72 8.62 0.56 16.51
CA CYS A 72 8.03 0.87 17.80
C CYS A 72 6.96 -0.16 18.16
N ALA A 73 7.03 -0.71 19.38
CA ALA A 73 5.98 -1.59 19.90
C ALA A 73 4.87 -0.75 20.55
N VAL A 74 3.63 -0.93 20.08
CA VAL A 74 2.46 -0.17 20.52
C VAL A 74 1.50 -1.10 21.24
N SER A 75 1.13 -0.74 22.47
CA SER A 75 0.11 -1.44 23.27
C SER A 75 -0.70 -0.42 24.05
N ALA A 76 -1.78 -0.85 24.70
CA ALA A 76 -2.58 0.02 25.57
C ALA A 76 -1.75 0.68 26.69
N ALA A 77 -0.67 0.04 27.15
CA ALA A 77 0.24 0.56 28.17
C ALA A 77 1.41 1.37 27.59
N SER A 78 1.67 1.26 26.29
CA SER A 78 2.85 1.83 25.64
C SER A 78 2.46 2.48 24.30
N PRO A 79 1.94 3.72 24.33
CA PRO A 79 1.72 4.48 23.11
C PRO A 79 3.05 4.86 22.47
N CYS A 80 3.07 5.00 21.15
CA CYS A 80 4.25 5.45 20.42
C CYS A 80 4.04 6.85 19.88
N ALA A 81 4.82 7.83 20.34
CA ALA A 81 4.73 9.20 19.86
C ALA A 81 6.09 9.71 19.43
N GLY A 82 6.13 10.50 18.35
CA GLY A 82 7.36 11.15 17.94
C GLY A 82 7.31 11.79 16.56
N ARG A 83 8.42 12.46 16.23
CA ARG A 83 8.65 13.04 14.91
C ARG A 83 9.29 12.01 13.99
N MET A 84 8.56 11.60 12.97
CA MET A 84 8.99 10.67 11.94
C MET A 84 9.57 11.45 10.77
N ASP A 85 10.83 11.17 10.45
CA ASP A 85 11.56 11.79 9.36
C ASP A 85 11.87 10.75 8.28
N PHE A 86 11.11 10.83 7.19
CA PHE A 86 11.14 9.93 6.04
C PHE A 86 12.19 10.34 4.98
N ASN A 87 13.08 11.29 5.28
CA ASN A 87 14.22 11.59 4.41
C ASN A 87 15.03 10.33 4.09
N ASP A 88 15.73 10.35 2.95
CA ASP A 88 16.60 9.26 2.50
C ASP A 88 15.92 7.89 2.34
N GLY A 89 14.59 7.87 2.13
CA GLY A 89 13.83 6.62 1.96
C GLY A 89 13.62 5.84 3.26
N ARG A 90 13.71 6.53 4.41
CA ARG A 90 13.42 5.91 5.71
C ARG A 90 11.95 5.54 5.83
N SER A 91 11.70 4.44 6.52
CA SER A 91 10.38 4.02 6.93
C SER A 91 10.32 3.74 8.43
N PHE A 92 9.10 3.79 8.97
CA PHE A 92 8.83 3.64 10.38
C PHE A 92 7.85 2.48 10.59
N GLY A 93 8.25 1.50 11.40
CA GLY A 93 7.47 0.32 11.74
C GLY A 93 6.73 0.47 13.07
N PHE A 94 5.52 -0.05 13.15
CA PHE A 94 4.71 -0.12 14.36
C PHE A 94 4.24 -1.56 14.54
N LYS A 95 4.73 -2.22 15.59
CA LYS A 95 4.24 -3.52 16.05
C LYS A 95 3.11 -3.27 17.03
N ILE A 96 1.88 -3.40 16.57
CA ILE A 96 0.68 -3.00 17.30
C ILE A 96 0.05 -4.25 17.90
N ALA A 97 -0.04 -4.31 19.21
CA ALA A 97 -0.73 -5.39 19.92
C ALA A 97 -2.24 -5.38 19.61
N GLY A 98 -2.84 -6.57 19.54
CA GLY A 98 -4.26 -6.75 19.31
C GLY A 98 -4.92 -7.69 20.33
N PRO A 99 -6.23 -7.96 20.18
CA PRO A 99 -7.14 -7.38 19.20
C PRO A 99 -7.59 -5.96 19.59
N GLY A 100 -8.20 -5.22 18.66
CA GLY A 100 -8.77 -3.90 18.95
C GLY A 100 -8.63 -2.92 17.80
N GLU A 101 -8.35 -1.66 18.13
CA GLU A 101 -8.19 -0.56 17.19
C GLU A 101 -6.90 0.21 17.43
N ALA A 102 -6.17 0.52 16.37
CA ALA A 102 -4.98 1.35 16.42
C ALA A 102 -5.30 2.74 15.87
N LEU A 103 -5.21 3.76 16.71
CA LEU A 103 -5.39 5.15 16.34
C LEU A 103 -4.05 5.76 15.95
N PHE A 104 -3.94 6.25 14.72
CA PHE A 104 -2.84 7.06 14.23
C PHE A 104 -3.29 8.52 14.22
N HIS A 105 -2.69 9.34 15.08
CA HIS A 105 -3.01 10.74 15.25
C HIS A 105 -1.84 11.60 14.81
N ASN A 106 -2.07 12.51 13.88
CA ASN A 106 -1.10 13.52 13.47
C ASN A 106 -1.15 14.68 14.48
N THR A 107 -0.22 14.70 15.41
CA THR A 107 -0.10 15.76 16.43
C THR A 107 0.52 17.04 15.87
N GLY A 108 1.05 16.98 14.65
CA GLY A 108 1.67 18.10 13.96
C GLY A 108 0.66 19.07 13.34
N ASN A 109 1.17 20.24 12.96
CA ASN A 109 0.40 21.32 12.35
C ASN A 109 0.35 21.27 10.80
N ARG A 110 0.82 20.19 10.19
CA ARG A 110 0.83 20.00 8.73
C ARG A 110 0.17 18.69 8.34
N ARG A 111 -0.41 18.64 7.14
CA ARG A 111 -0.95 17.40 6.57
C ARG A 111 0.17 16.42 6.25
N CYS A 112 -0.04 15.15 6.56
CA CYS A 112 0.83 14.05 6.19
C CYS A 112 0.10 13.08 5.26
N THR A 113 0.74 12.71 4.16
CA THR A 113 0.23 11.70 3.23
C THR A 113 1.29 10.60 3.11
N MET A 114 1.01 9.44 3.70
CA MET A 114 1.98 8.34 3.81
C MET A 114 1.43 7.13 3.09
N GLU A 115 2.33 6.36 2.49
CA GLU A 115 2.03 5.00 2.06
C GLU A 115 2.29 4.06 3.23
N TYR A 116 1.52 2.98 3.33
CA TYR A 116 1.77 1.96 4.33
C TYR A 116 1.60 0.55 3.82
N ILE A 117 2.41 -0.32 4.41
CA ILE A 117 2.30 -1.78 4.30
C ILE A 117 1.76 -2.27 5.65
N LEU A 118 0.63 -2.96 5.61
CA LEU A 118 0.03 -3.62 6.78
C LEU A 118 0.28 -5.11 6.67
N THR A 119 0.84 -5.72 7.71
CA THR A 119 1.03 -7.17 7.81
C THR A 119 0.28 -7.67 9.04
N ASP A 120 -0.64 -8.60 8.85
CA ASP A 120 -1.34 -9.31 9.92
C ASP A 120 -0.86 -10.77 10.00
N SER A 121 -1.55 -11.60 10.78
CA SER A 121 -1.23 -13.02 10.97
C SER A 121 -1.37 -13.88 9.72
N THR A 122 -2.09 -13.41 8.70
CA THR A 122 -2.47 -14.17 7.51
C THR A 122 -1.94 -13.58 6.20
N MET A 123 -1.76 -12.25 6.15
CA MET A 123 -1.48 -11.55 4.90
C MET A 123 -0.70 -10.24 5.11
N ALA A 124 0.05 -9.86 4.07
CA ALA A 124 0.59 -8.51 3.91
C ALA A 124 -0.13 -7.75 2.79
N THR A 125 -0.56 -6.52 3.07
CA THR A 125 -1.21 -5.61 2.12
C THR A 125 -0.37 -4.34 1.97
N ALA A 126 0.14 -4.07 0.77
CA ALA A 126 0.92 -2.88 0.42
C ALA A 126 0.10 -1.89 -0.43
N GLY A 127 0.66 -0.71 -0.72
CA GLY A 127 0.03 0.26 -1.62
C GLY A 127 -1.09 1.10 -1.01
N ARG A 128 -1.38 0.93 0.29
CA ARG A 128 -2.44 1.70 0.96
C ARG A 128 -1.91 3.07 1.36
N THR A 129 -2.77 4.07 1.37
CA THR A 129 -2.40 5.43 1.75
C THR A 129 -3.13 5.84 3.01
N MET A 130 -2.40 6.47 3.92
CA MET A 130 -2.92 7.13 5.10
C MET A 130 -2.73 8.62 4.91
N ASP A 131 -3.84 9.35 4.86
CA ASP A 131 -3.84 10.79 4.73
C ASP A 131 -4.41 11.40 6.02
N LEU A 132 -3.57 12.16 6.72
CA LEU A 132 -3.89 12.79 7.99
C LEU A 132 -3.75 14.29 7.84
N ALA A 133 -4.86 15.01 7.98
CA ALA A 133 -4.83 16.46 8.14
C ALA A 133 -4.03 16.86 9.39
N ALA A 134 -3.71 18.15 9.53
CA ALA A 134 -3.14 18.68 10.77
C ALA A 134 -4.11 18.43 11.94
N GLY A 135 -3.65 17.81 13.02
CA GLY A 135 -4.51 17.35 14.13
C GLY A 135 -5.48 16.22 13.77
N GLY A 136 -5.38 15.66 12.57
CA GLY A 136 -6.27 14.61 12.08
C GLY A 136 -5.87 13.24 12.60
N ALA A 137 -6.83 12.32 12.72
CA ALA A 137 -6.57 10.95 13.13
C ALA A 137 -7.28 9.94 12.23
N THR A 138 -6.72 8.74 12.13
CA THR A 138 -7.33 7.60 11.42
C THR A 138 -7.12 6.34 12.25
N THR A 139 -8.10 5.45 12.20
CA THR A 139 -8.05 4.18 12.92
C THR A 139 -7.81 3.03 11.95
N LEU A 140 -6.95 2.08 12.34
CA LEU A 140 -6.79 0.79 11.70
C LEU A 140 -7.30 -0.32 12.63
N LYS A 141 -8.07 -1.26 12.07
CA LYS A 141 -8.57 -2.41 12.82
C LYS A 141 -7.46 -3.43 13.02
N VAL A 142 -7.34 -3.96 14.23
CA VAL A 142 -6.41 -5.03 14.60
C VAL A 142 -7.24 -6.30 14.82
N PRO A 143 -7.30 -7.22 13.84
CA PRO A 143 -8.35 -8.24 13.77
C PRO A 143 -8.22 -9.33 14.83
N ASP A 144 -7.01 -9.64 15.27
CA ASP A 144 -6.71 -10.77 16.15
C ASP A 144 -5.66 -10.43 17.22
N GLY A 145 -5.43 -11.39 18.13
CA GLY A 145 -4.51 -11.24 19.26
C GLY A 145 -3.02 -11.30 18.92
N GLN A 146 -2.65 -11.68 17.69
CA GLN A 146 -1.25 -11.60 17.22
C GLN A 146 -0.86 -10.15 16.90
N GLY A 147 -1.85 -9.27 16.73
CA GLY A 147 -1.62 -7.88 16.40
C GLY A 147 -1.36 -7.66 14.91
N ILE A 148 -0.87 -6.47 14.58
CA ILE A 148 -0.46 -6.13 13.21
C ILE A 148 0.89 -5.41 13.21
N HIS A 149 1.60 -5.49 12.09
CA HIS A 149 2.77 -4.67 11.82
C HIS A 149 2.44 -3.66 10.72
N VAL A 150 2.63 -2.38 11.00
CA VAL A 150 2.40 -1.29 10.05
C VAL A 150 3.72 -0.60 9.74
N ARG A 151 4.13 -0.58 8.47
CA ARG A 151 5.32 0.14 8.02
C ARG A 151 4.89 1.34 7.19
N LEU A 152 5.23 2.54 7.64
CA LEU A 152 4.93 3.81 6.98
C LEU A 152 6.13 4.29 6.15
N SER A 153 5.85 4.83 4.98
CA SER A 153 6.81 5.53 4.11
C SER A 153 6.22 6.81 3.55
N ALA A 154 7.06 7.78 3.21
CA ALA A 154 6.61 9.02 2.59
C ALA A 154 5.93 8.76 1.24
N ARG A 155 4.80 9.44 0.98
CA ARG A 155 4.12 9.41 -0.32
C ARG A 155 3.78 10.81 -0.80
N GLY A 156 4.66 11.40 -1.63
CA GLY A 156 4.40 12.70 -2.26
C GLY A 156 4.19 13.85 -1.28
N MET A 157 4.74 13.75 -0.06
CA MET A 157 4.62 14.81 0.95
C MET A 157 5.48 16.01 0.59
N SER A 158 4.96 17.20 0.81
CA SER A 158 5.72 18.45 0.65
C SER A 158 6.81 18.62 1.70
N LEU A 159 6.63 18.04 2.90
CA LEU A 159 7.67 17.88 3.91
C LEU A 159 7.85 16.39 4.23
N PRO A 160 9.09 15.90 4.31
CA PRO A 160 9.38 14.50 4.61
C PRO A 160 9.23 14.18 6.11
N THR A 161 8.62 15.06 6.92
CA THR A 161 8.47 14.86 8.36
C THR A 161 7.03 14.89 8.80
N CYS A 162 6.61 13.93 9.62
CA CYS A 162 5.29 13.85 10.23
C CYS A 162 5.40 13.65 11.75
N GLU A 163 4.61 14.38 12.52
CA GLU A 163 4.52 14.19 13.98
C GLU A 163 3.33 13.29 14.27
N LEU A 164 3.61 12.11 14.81
CA LEU A 164 2.62 11.05 14.92
C LEU A 164 2.60 10.47 16.33
N GLU A 165 1.39 10.22 16.80
CA GLU A 165 1.08 9.47 18.00
C GLU A 165 0.22 8.26 17.61
N VAL A 166 0.66 7.07 18.00
CA VAL A 166 0.01 5.80 17.71
C VAL A 166 -0.40 5.17 19.04
N THR A 167 -1.69 4.88 19.20
CA THR A 167 -2.26 4.32 20.43
C THR A 167 -3.16 3.14 20.10
N VAL A 168 -3.30 2.20 21.05
CA VAL A 168 -4.24 1.07 20.93
C VAL A 168 -5.45 1.33 21.83
N ARG A 169 -6.63 0.95 21.35
CA ARG A 169 -7.92 1.06 22.03
C ARG A 169 -8.70 -0.24 21.94
#